data_AF-A0A535TSE0-F1
#
_entry.id   AF-A0A535TSE0-F1
#
_cell.length_a   1.000
_cell.length_b   1.000
_cell.length_c   1.000
_cell.angle_alpha   90.00
_cell.angle_beta   90.00
_cell.angle_gamma   90.00
#
_symmetry.space_group_name_H-M   'P 1'
#
loop_
_entity.id
_entity.type
_entity.pdbx_description
1 polymer ?
#
loop_
_entity_poly.entity_id
_entity_poly.type
_entity_poly.pdbx_seq_one_letter_code
_entity_poly.pdbx_strand_id
1 'polypeptide(L)' 'MSATPQLSYARSRDGVTLAFAVTGQGPPLVLVPWVPFSNLQMEYGNPVMRLVYDQL' A
#
# COMPACT_ATOMS: atom_id res chain seq x y z
N MET A 1 -4.40 -16.56 -4.54
CA MET A 1 -5.34 -15.45 -4.29
C MET A 1 -4.71 -14.55 -3.26
N SER A 2 -4.19 -13.37 -3.62
CA SER A 2 -3.74 -12.41 -2.61
C SER A 2 -4.94 -11.95 -1.81
N ALA A 3 -4.90 -12.07 -0.48
CA ALA A 3 -5.88 -11.44 0.38
C ALA A 3 -5.80 -9.92 0.21
N THR A 4 -6.92 -9.20 0.38
CA THR A 4 -6.90 -7.73 0.40
C THR A 4 -5.92 -7.26 1.48
N PRO A 5 -4.97 -6.35 1.18
CA PRO A 5 -3.96 -5.92 2.13
C PRO A 5 -4.62 -5.28 3.35
N GLN A 6 -4.19 -5.70 4.54
CA GLN A 6 -4.64 -5.07 5.78
C GLN A 6 -3.99 -3.70 5.90
N LEU A 7 -4.81 -2.65 5.97
CA LEU A 7 -4.32 -1.30 6.23
C LEU A 7 -3.83 -1.16 7.67
N SER A 8 -2.68 -0.53 7.81
CA SER A 8 -2.08 -0.07 9.05
C SER A 8 -1.86 1.44 8.96
N TYR A 9 -1.72 2.08 10.12
CA TYR A 9 -1.55 3.53 10.21
C TYR A 9 -0.35 3.87 11.08
N ALA A 10 0.50 4.77 10.60
CA ALA A 10 1.62 5.32 11.35
C ALA A 10 1.45 6.83 11.47
N ARG A 11 1.68 7.35 12.68
CA ARG A 11 1.69 8.79 12.94
C ARG A 11 3.13 9.30 12.97
N SER A 12 3.44 10.25 12.11
CA SER A 12 4.74 10.94 12.08
C SER A 12 4.82 12.00 13.19
N ARG A 13 6.05 12.46 13.46
CA ARG A 13 6.34 13.45 14.52
C ARG A 13 5.65 14.80 14.29
N ASP A 14 5.44 15.19 13.04
CA ASP A 14 4.70 16.40 12.65
C ASP A 14 3.17 16.23 12.75
N GLY A 15 2.71 15.05 13.16
CA GLY A 15 1.31 14.77 13.44
C GLY A 15 0.53 14.18 12.28
N VAL A 16 1.11 14.04 11.08
CA VAL A 16 0.48 13.41 9.91
C VAL A 16 0.27 11.92 10.16
N THR A 17 -0.86 11.39 9.70
CA THR A 17 -1.16 9.95 9.77
C THR A 17 -1.13 9.36 8.37
N LEU A 18 -0.24 8.39 8.16
CA LEU A 18 -0.07 7.69 6.89
C LEU A 18 -0.74 6.32 6.95
N ALA A 19 -1.60 6.04 5.97
CA ALA A 19 -2.11 4.70 5.74
C ALA A 19 -1.11 3.91 4.88
N PHE A 20 -0.85 2.66 5.22
CA PHE A 20 0.03 1.78 4.46
C PHE A 20 -0.42 0.32 4.62
N ALA A 21 0.08 -0.57 3.78
CA ALA A 21 -0.04 -2.01 4.00
C ALA A 21 1.33 -2.67 3.91
N VAL A 22 1.48 -3.82 4.55
CA VAL A 22 2.69 -4.64 4.52
C VAL A 22 2.36 -5.98 3.88
N THR A 23 3.19 -6.40 2.95
CA THR A 23 3.08 -7.67 2.24
C THR A 23 4.48 -8.25 2.02
N GLY A 24 4.55 -9.56 1.78
CA GLY A 24 5.81 -10.26 1.55
C GLY A 24 6.64 -10.52 2.81
N GLN A 25 7.84 -11.05 2.60
CA GLN A 25 8.86 -11.33 3.63
C GLN A 25 10.24 -11.03 3.04
N GLY A 26 11.15 -10.41 3.80
CA GLY A 26 12.50 -10.09 3.34
C GLY A 26 13.00 -8.72 3.81
N PRO A 27 14.08 -8.18 3.22
CA PRO A 27 14.53 -6.82 3.48
C PRO A 27 13.42 -5.79 3.19
N PRO A 28 13.26 -4.75 4.02
CA PRO A 28 12.17 -3.79 3.87
C PRO A 28 12.34 -2.94 2.61
N LEU A 29 11.26 -2.84 1.82
CA LEU A 29 11.09 -1.91 0.71
C LEU A 29 9.90 -0.98 0.99
N VAL A 30 10.08 0.32 0.78
CA VAL A 30 8.99 1.31 0.88
C VAL A 30 8.64 1.79 -0.51
N LEU A 31 7.45 1.43 -0.99
CA LEU A 31 6.89 2.00 -2.21
C LEU A 31 6.01 3.20 -1.88
N VAL A 32 6.31 4.35 -2.49
CA VAL A 32 5.46 5.54 -2.44
C VAL A 32 4.87 5.77 -3.83
N PRO A 33 3.56 5.53 -4.03
CA PRO A 33 2.94 5.72 -5.34
C PRO A 33 2.87 7.21 -5.73
N TRP A 34 2.85 7.47 -7.04
CA TRP A 34 2.79 8.82 -7.60
C TRP A 34 1.34 9.26 -7.83
N VAL A 35 1.05 10.55 -7.67
CA VAL A 35 -0.29 11.14 -7.90
C VAL A 35 -0.78 10.83 -9.33
N PRO A 36 -2.01 10.32 -9.54
CA PRO A 36 -3.14 10.32 -8.60
C PRO A 36 -3.24 9.08 -7.68
N PHE A 37 -2.28 8.17 -7.73
CA PHE A 37 -2.28 6.94 -6.94
C PHE A 37 -1.79 7.22 -5.51
N SER A 38 -2.69 7.11 -4.55
CA SER A 38 -2.45 7.36 -3.13
C SER A 38 -3.47 6.68 -2.20
N ASN A 39 -4.53 6.07 -2.76
CA ASN A 39 -5.55 5.38 -2.01
C ASN A 39 -5.46 3.88 -2.30
N LEU A 40 -4.58 3.22 -1.54
CA LEU A 40 -4.28 1.80 -1.71
C LEU A 40 -5.54 0.93 -1.70
N GLN A 41 -6.53 1.21 -0.84
CA GLN A 41 -7.75 0.42 -0.76
C GLN A 41 -8.58 0.51 -2.03
N MET A 42 -8.76 1.72 -2.57
CA MET A 42 -9.48 1.94 -3.82
C MET A 42 -8.73 1.33 -5.00
N GLU A 43 -7.41 1.49 -5.04
CA GLU A 43 -6.57 0.98 -6.12
C GLU A 43 -6.48 -0.55 -6.11
N TYR A 44 -6.42 -1.20 -4.95
CA TYR A 44 -6.42 -2.66 -4.87
C TYR A 44 -7.76 -3.27 -5.33
N GLY A 45 -8.85 -2.48 -5.30
CA GLY A 45 -10.12 -2.82 -5.92
C GLY A 45 -10.12 -2.72 -7.45
N ASN A 46 -9.16 -2.01 -8.05
CA ASN A 46 -8.98 -1.95 -9.50
C ASN A 46 -8.16 -3.16 -9.98
N PRO A 47 -8.69 -4.02 -10.88
CA PRO A 47 -8.00 -5.23 -11.33
C PRO A 47 -6.63 -4.98 -11.96
N VAL A 48 -6.45 -3.86 -12.68
CA VAL A 48 -5.18 -3.51 -13.33
C VAL A 48 -4.12 -3.16 -12.29
N MET A 49 -4.50 -2.37 -11.28
CA MET A 49 -3.58 -1.96 -10.21
C MET A 49 -3.24 -3.12 -9.29
N ARG A 50 -4.21 -4.00 -9.01
CA ARG A 50 -3.96 -5.21 -8.22
C ARG A 50 -2.87 -6.10 -8.80
N LEU A 51 -2.83 -6.25 -10.14
CA LEU A 51 -1.77 -7.02 -10.81
C LEU A 51 -0.37 -6.44 -10.57
N VAL A 52 -0.26 -5.11 -10.50
CA VAL A 52 1.02 -4.44 -10.21
C VAL A 52 1.42 -4.66 -8.76
N TYR A 53 0.47 -4.48 -7.82
CA TYR A 53 0.75 -4.65 -6.39
C TYR A 53 1.10 -6.09 -6.00
N ASP A 54 0.55 -7.09 -6.68
CA ASP A 54 0.87 -8.51 -6.45
C ASP A 54 2.28 -8.91 -6.92
N GLN A 55 2.97 -8.04 -7.67
CA GLN A 55 4.35 -8.27 -8.14
C GLN A 55 5.43 -7.62 -7.25
N LEU A 56 5.03 -6.88 -6.21
CA LEU A 56 5.92 -6.25 -5.24
C LEU A 56 6.22 -7.18 -4.07
#